data_AF-A0A1F2TNM8-F1
#
_entry.id   AF-A0A1F2TNM8-F1
#
_cell.length_a   1.000
_cell.length_b   1.000
_cell.length_c   1.000
_cell.angle_alpha   90.00
_cell.angle_beta   90.00
_cell.angle_gamma   90.00
#
_symmetry.space_group_name_H-M   'P 1'
#
loop_
_entity.id
_entity.type
_entity.pdbx_description
1 polymer ?
#
loop_
_entity_poly.entity_id
_entity_poly.type
_entity_poly.pdbx_seq_one_letter_code
_entity_poly.pdbx_strand_id
1 'polypeptide(L)'
;MHTEIYDDESIAIWPKVMELWHFRRTIARAFGGAIGVFLLGLAFVYVWYPNQKTAQVSFRLLFEGAEKGQYPNGMPFGPSDIASTPILEEVYKANKLEQYGGFEGFKSGLFVQQSNPRLELLRSTFLAKLADTKLTTVDRQRIEQEFEARSKGLSSADFQLLFVRTERFREMPATLVQKTLADILSTYAKDADQKKGALKYRVAIPTRNMVRKDLMDEEDYIVSLDMLRIAVRRLQGAVTALQSLPGANVVRVGPTGMTLTDAQSNLDDLLQFRISPMIGFVRAIGVTKNAALTIQYLRNQLFTINLDRDAAKGQVQVYENSLRSYLQQRANLPAASAGSEARSSGSGGMGNVPALIPQLGDSFFDRLIELGTKGDDTAYRQTMVNKSTDVGMRLVDFEKERSYYEDLISVFEGASKRSNPAVQKQFLDVFHERYPKTFEELLATIDNVNLFYDTLSQQNLNPTSLLVEITVPPSVNTESSLAGSRLLVVAVVYFLFVGGGTIIGIFVFARFREESRSEIAAHAPGTTHPHPEQHETV
;
A
#
# COMPACT_ATOMS: atom_id res chain seq x y z
N MET A 1 -47.67 -59.18 -41.47
CA MET A 1 -48.85 -59.61 -40.70
C MET A 1 -48.35 -60.20 -39.40
N HIS A 2 -48.64 -59.73 -38.20
CA HIS A 2 -49.46 -58.62 -37.74
C HIS A 2 -48.74 -58.04 -36.52
N THR A 3 -48.58 -56.73 -36.49
CA THR A 3 -48.14 -55.94 -35.33
C THR A 3 -49.36 -55.73 -34.42
N GLU A 4 -49.34 -56.30 -33.22
CA GLU A 4 -50.31 -55.94 -32.18
C GLU A 4 -49.78 -54.77 -31.33
N ILE A 5 -50.72 -53.86 -31.11
CA ILE A 5 -50.61 -52.47 -30.71
C ILE A 5 -50.37 -52.36 -29.19
N TYR A 6 -49.55 -51.40 -28.79
CA TYR A 6 -49.38 -50.94 -27.41
C TYR A 6 -50.71 -50.40 -26.85
N ASP A 7 -51.17 -50.91 -25.71
CA ASP A 7 -52.17 -50.24 -24.88
C ASP A 7 -51.55 -48.99 -24.24
N ASP A 8 -52.05 -47.83 -24.67
CA ASP A 8 -51.70 -46.52 -24.13
C ASP A 8 -52.72 -46.17 -23.03
N GLU A 9 -52.36 -46.40 -21.76
CA GLU A 9 -53.04 -45.81 -20.60
C GLU A 9 -52.85 -44.29 -20.62
N SER A 10 -53.60 -43.61 -21.49
CA SER A 10 -53.71 -42.16 -21.47
C SER A 10 -54.44 -41.75 -20.19
N ILE A 11 -53.69 -41.22 -19.22
CA ILE A 11 -54.22 -40.59 -18.01
C ILE A 11 -55.19 -39.49 -18.46
N ALA A 12 -56.49 -39.74 -18.38
CA ALA A 12 -57.51 -38.76 -18.72
C ALA A 12 -57.42 -37.57 -17.74
N ILE A 13 -56.78 -36.50 -18.19
CA ILE A 13 -56.52 -35.27 -17.41
C ILE A 13 -57.79 -34.40 -17.30
N TRP A 14 -58.74 -34.60 -18.22
CA TRP A 14 -59.91 -33.75 -18.41
C TRP A 14 -60.97 -33.80 -17.31
N PRO A 15 -61.30 -34.97 -16.73
CA PRO A 15 -62.18 -35.05 -15.56
C PRO A 15 -61.62 -34.29 -14.35
N LYS A 16 -60.29 -34.38 -14.13
CA LYS A 16 -59.60 -33.72 -13.01
C LYS A 16 -59.58 -32.19 -13.14
N VAL A 17 -59.52 -31.68 -14.37
CA VAL A 17 -59.59 -30.22 -14.65
C VAL A 17 -60.99 -29.68 -14.36
N MET A 18 -62.04 -30.45 -14.69
CA MET A 18 -63.43 -30.05 -14.45
C MET A 18 -63.77 -30.00 -12.95
N GLU A 19 -63.18 -30.89 -12.16
CA GLU A 19 -63.30 -30.88 -10.69
C GLU A 19 -62.63 -29.65 -10.06
N LEU A 20 -61.44 -29.26 -10.54
CA LEU A 20 -60.78 -28.01 -10.12
C LEU A 20 -61.62 -26.76 -10.44
N TRP A 21 -62.34 -26.76 -11.55
CA TRP A 21 -63.16 -25.62 -12.00
C TRP A 21 -64.35 -25.36 -11.07
N HIS A 22 -64.89 -26.40 -10.44
CA HIS A 22 -65.96 -26.27 -9.45
C HIS A 22 -65.50 -25.54 -8.18
N PHE A 23 -64.22 -25.68 -7.82
CA PHE A 23 -63.60 -25.03 -6.66
C PHE A 23 -63.00 -23.65 -6.94
N ARG A 24 -63.20 -23.07 -8.13
CA ARG A 24 -62.62 -21.77 -8.54
C ARG A 24 -62.83 -20.63 -7.54
N ARG A 25 -63.97 -20.60 -6.84
CA ARG A 25 -64.26 -19.57 -5.81
C ARG A 25 -63.45 -19.78 -4.53
N THR A 26 -63.20 -21.03 -4.15
CA THR A 26 -62.38 -21.39 -2.98
C THR A 26 -60.90 -21.17 -3.28
N ILE A 27 -60.45 -21.53 -4.49
CA ILE A 27 -59.10 -21.25 -4.99
C ILE A 27 -58.87 -19.73 -5.04
N ALA A 28 -59.81 -18.95 -5.59
CA ALA A 28 -59.70 -17.49 -5.64
C ALA A 28 -59.62 -16.84 -4.24
N ARG A 29 -60.37 -17.35 -3.25
CA ARG A 29 -60.29 -16.88 -1.86
C ARG A 29 -58.96 -17.25 -1.19
N ALA A 30 -58.46 -18.46 -1.42
CA ALA A 30 -57.17 -18.91 -0.90
C ALA A 30 -56.01 -18.08 -1.47
N PHE A 31 -55.99 -17.86 -2.79
CA PHE A 31 -55.03 -16.99 -3.44
C PHE A 31 -55.16 -15.52 -2.98
N GLY A 32 -56.38 -14.99 -2.87
CA GLY A 32 -56.60 -13.64 -2.35
C GLY A 32 -56.11 -13.46 -0.91
N GLY A 33 -56.36 -14.44 -0.03
CA GLY A 33 -55.85 -14.45 1.33
C GLY A 33 -54.33 -14.54 1.40
N ALA A 34 -53.73 -15.41 0.59
CA ALA A 34 -52.27 -15.54 0.50
C ALA A 34 -51.59 -14.27 -0.04
N ILE A 35 -52.19 -13.62 -1.04
CA ILE A 35 -51.73 -12.31 -1.51
C ILE A 35 -51.78 -11.29 -0.37
N GLY A 36 -52.88 -11.26 0.40
CA GLY A 36 -53.01 -10.37 1.56
C GLY A 36 -51.93 -10.61 2.63
N VAL A 37 -51.68 -11.86 3.00
CA VAL A 37 -50.61 -12.23 3.96
C VAL A 37 -49.23 -11.89 3.41
N PHE A 38 -48.99 -12.12 2.13
CA PHE A 38 -47.72 -11.79 1.48
C PHE A 38 -47.47 -10.28 1.45
N LEU A 39 -48.49 -9.49 1.09
CA LEU A 39 -48.39 -8.02 1.10
C LEU A 39 -48.20 -7.47 2.52
N LEU A 40 -48.87 -8.05 3.53
CA LEU A 40 -48.63 -7.70 4.93
C LEU A 40 -47.22 -8.07 5.40
N GLY A 41 -46.71 -9.23 4.96
CA GLY A 41 -45.33 -9.65 5.21
C GLY A 41 -44.31 -8.71 4.56
N LEU A 42 -44.55 -8.27 3.32
CA LEU A 42 -43.73 -7.27 2.64
C LEU A 42 -43.76 -5.92 3.36
N ALA A 43 -44.93 -5.46 3.79
CA ALA A 43 -45.06 -4.22 4.57
C ALA A 43 -44.32 -4.33 5.91
N PHE A 44 -44.44 -5.47 6.59
CA PHE A 44 -43.71 -5.74 7.83
C PHE A 44 -42.20 -5.73 7.61
N VAL A 45 -41.71 -6.43 6.57
CA VAL A 45 -40.28 -6.41 6.20
C VAL A 45 -39.84 -5.00 5.83
N TYR A 46 -40.59 -4.25 5.03
CA TYR A 46 -40.22 -2.89 4.64
C TYR A 46 -40.12 -1.91 5.82
N VAL A 47 -40.99 -2.06 6.82
CA VAL A 47 -41.00 -1.20 8.02
C VAL A 47 -39.94 -1.64 9.05
N TRP A 48 -39.66 -2.94 9.18
CA TRP A 48 -38.70 -3.46 10.15
C TRP A 48 -37.27 -3.64 9.62
N TYR A 49 -37.07 -3.78 8.30
CA TYR A 49 -35.72 -3.89 7.76
C TYR A 49 -35.05 -2.52 7.69
N PRO A 50 -33.86 -2.38 8.29
CA PRO A 50 -33.18 -1.11 8.33
C PRO A 50 -32.62 -0.71 6.97
N ASN A 51 -33.08 0.43 6.44
CA ASN A 51 -32.41 1.12 5.33
C ASN A 51 -31.00 1.51 5.75
N GLN A 52 -30.00 1.20 4.92
CA GLN A 52 -28.62 1.62 5.17
C GLN A 52 -28.43 3.02 4.55
N LYS A 53 -28.07 3.98 5.40
CA LYS A 53 -27.64 5.30 4.94
C LYS A 53 -26.13 5.25 4.76
N THR A 54 -25.67 5.39 3.54
CA THR A 54 -24.26 5.46 3.21
C THR A 54 -23.91 6.89 2.82
N ALA A 55 -22.75 7.37 3.25
CA ALA A 55 -22.20 8.61 2.76
C ALA A 55 -20.86 8.32 2.11
N GLN A 56 -20.56 9.01 1.02
CA GLN A 56 -19.33 8.77 0.27
C GLN A 56 -18.73 10.08 -0.21
N VAL A 57 -17.41 10.11 -0.28
CA VAL A 57 -16.65 11.16 -0.97
C VAL A 57 -15.60 10.50 -1.85
N SER A 58 -15.52 10.94 -3.10
CA SER A 58 -14.47 10.53 -4.03
C SER A 58 -13.39 11.57 -4.05
N PHE A 59 -12.14 11.12 -4.01
CA PHE A 59 -10.99 12.00 -3.98
C PHE A 59 -9.83 11.38 -4.75
N ARG A 60 -8.87 12.22 -5.15
CA ARG A 60 -7.64 11.82 -5.82
C ARG A 60 -6.44 12.24 -4.99
N LEU A 61 -5.42 11.40 -4.94
CA LEU A 61 -4.11 11.79 -4.42
C LEU A 61 -3.30 12.49 -5.51
N LEU A 62 -2.81 13.69 -5.23
CA LEU A 62 -2.13 14.52 -6.22
C LEU A 62 -0.60 14.37 -6.23
N PHE A 63 -0.08 13.50 -5.37
CA PHE A 63 1.35 13.38 -5.15
C PHE A 63 1.98 12.23 -5.95
N GLU A 64 3.23 12.40 -6.37
CA GLU A 64 3.97 11.38 -7.11
C GLU A 64 4.23 10.16 -6.22
N GLY A 65 4.01 8.96 -6.75
CA GLY A 65 4.16 7.69 -6.02
C GLY A 65 2.86 7.15 -5.42
N ALA A 66 1.78 7.93 -5.38
CA ALA A 66 0.48 7.46 -4.89
C ALA A 66 -0.01 6.20 -5.62
N GLU A 67 0.17 6.14 -6.94
CA GLU A 67 -0.16 5.00 -7.80
C GLU A 67 0.72 3.76 -7.49
N LYS A 68 1.93 3.98 -6.96
CA LYS A 68 2.89 2.94 -6.59
C LYS A 68 2.77 2.54 -5.11
N GLY A 69 1.79 3.09 -4.38
CA GLY A 69 1.65 2.87 -2.95
C GLY A 69 2.83 3.45 -2.15
N GLN A 70 3.34 4.61 -2.56
CA GLN A 70 4.45 5.30 -1.89
C GLN A 70 4.16 6.79 -1.75
N TYR A 71 4.53 7.38 -0.61
CA TYR A 71 4.58 8.83 -0.43
C TYR A 71 5.68 9.44 -1.32
N PRO A 72 5.68 10.77 -1.53
CA PRO A 72 6.69 11.46 -2.36
C PRO A 72 8.13 11.22 -1.92
N ASN A 73 8.34 11.02 -0.62
CA ASN A 73 9.64 10.71 -0.04
C ASN A 73 10.02 9.21 -0.09
N GLY A 74 9.22 8.38 -0.78
CA GLY A 74 9.44 6.94 -0.96
C GLY A 74 9.04 6.07 0.23
N MET A 75 8.42 6.62 1.28
CA MET A 75 7.83 5.80 2.34
C MET A 75 6.64 5.00 1.81
N PRO A 76 6.39 3.77 2.30
CA PRO A 76 5.22 3.01 1.91
C PRO A 76 3.94 3.77 2.30
N PHE A 77 2.99 3.81 1.39
CA PHE A 77 1.68 4.40 1.55
C PHE A 77 0.60 3.32 1.33
N GLY A 78 -0.36 3.26 2.24
CA GLY A 78 -1.53 2.40 2.12
C GLY A 78 -2.84 3.18 2.28
N PRO A 79 -3.95 2.73 1.66
CA PRO A 79 -5.25 3.39 1.83
C PRO A 79 -5.72 3.49 3.29
N SER A 80 -5.29 2.54 4.13
CA SER A 80 -5.52 2.54 5.58
C SER A 80 -4.92 3.74 6.31
N ASP A 81 -3.90 4.38 5.74
CA ASP A 81 -3.27 5.56 6.34
C ASP A 81 -4.23 6.74 6.42
N ILE A 82 -5.16 6.85 5.46
CA ILE A 82 -6.14 7.94 5.35
C ILE A 82 -7.17 7.86 6.48
N ALA A 83 -7.57 6.65 6.86
CA ALA A 83 -8.52 6.38 7.94
C ALA A 83 -7.83 5.73 9.15
N SER A 84 -6.60 6.14 9.46
CA SER A 84 -5.87 5.61 10.61
C SER A 84 -6.47 6.09 11.93
N THR A 85 -6.33 5.30 13.00
CA THR A 85 -6.91 5.61 14.32
C THR A 85 -6.61 7.04 14.80
N PRO A 86 -5.37 7.57 14.74
CA PRO A 86 -5.08 8.93 15.21
C PRO A 86 -5.86 10.02 14.46
N ILE A 87 -6.04 9.85 13.14
CA ILE A 87 -6.80 10.79 12.29
C ILE A 87 -8.27 10.74 12.68
N LEU A 88 -8.82 9.53 12.80
CA LEU A 88 -10.24 9.35 13.14
C LEU A 88 -10.56 9.87 14.54
N GLU A 89 -9.68 9.67 15.51
CA GLU A 89 -9.86 10.20 16.87
C GLU A 89 -9.89 11.74 16.89
N GLU A 90 -8.97 12.38 16.16
CA GLU A 90 -8.92 13.83 16.06
C GLU A 90 -10.19 14.40 15.44
N VAL A 91 -10.66 13.81 14.33
CA VAL A 91 -11.90 14.23 13.67
C VAL A 91 -13.12 13.96 14.54
N TYR A 92 -13.16 12.82 15.23
CA TYR A 92 -14.28 12.42 16.09
C TYR A 92 -14.47 13.42 17.24
N LYS A 93 -13.37 13.79 17.91
CA LYS A 93 -13.37 14.81 18.97
C LYS A 93 -13.67 16.21 18.42
N ALA A 94 -13.06 16.60 17.30
CA ALA A 94 -13.25 17.92 16.69
C ALA A 94 -14.69 18.17 16.24
N ASN A 95 -15.38 17.13 15.76
CA ASN A 95 -16.77 17.21 15.32
C ASN A 95 -17.81 16.83 16.38
N LYS A 96 -17.38 16.56 17.63
CA LYS A 96 -18.26 16.19 18.76
C LYS A 96 -19.18 15.02 18.42
N LEU A 97 -18.61 13.96 17.84
CA LEU A 97 -19.38 12.82 17.35
C LEU A 97 -19.87 11.89 18.46
N GLU A 98 -19.45 12.11 19.71
CA GLU A 98 -19.87 11.36 20.90
C GLU A 98 -21.38 11.35 21.11
N GLN A 99 -22.07 12.41 20.65
CA GLN A 99 -23.52 12.53 20.74
C GLN A 99 -24.27 11.53 19.83
N TYR A 100 -23.61 10.96 18.81
CA TYR A 100 -24.21 10.08 17.81
C TYR A 100 -23.75 8.62 17.91
N GLY A 101 -22.84 8.27 18.82
CA GLY A 101 -22.35 6.91 18.99
C GLY A 101 -20.97 6.87 19.62
N GLY A 102 -20.43 5.66 19.82
CA GLY A 102 -19.06 5.47 20.30
C GLY A 102 -18.02 5.50 19.18
N PHE A 103 -16.75 5.75 19.53
CA PHE A 103 -15.64 5.82 18.58
C PHE A 103 -15.47 4.54 17.76
N GLU A 104 -15.63 3.36 18.36
CA GLU A 104 -15.53 2.08 17.64
C GLU A 104 -16.62 1.91 16.57
N GLY A 105 -17.84 2.40 16.83
CA GLY A 105 -18.92 2.41 15.84
C GLY A 105 -18.62 3.36 14.67
N PHE A 106 -18.00 4.51 14.97
CA PHE A 106 -17.56 5.45 13.94
C PHE A 106 -16.44 4.86 13.07
N LYS A 107 -15.41 4.28 13.70
CA LYS A 107 -14.25 3.69 13.04
C LYS A 107 -14.64 2.48 12.17
N SER A 108 -15.46 1.57 12.70
CA SER A 108 -15.90 0.37 11.97
C SER A 108 -16.82 0.67 10.79
N GLY A 109 -17.47 1.84 10.76
CA GLY A 109 -18.28 2.29 9.63
C GLY A 109 -17.49 2.91 8.48
N LEU A 110 -16.20 3.23 8.66
CA LEU A 110 -15.39 3.94 7.68
C LEU A 110 -14.50 3.00 6.87
N PHE A 111 -14.55 3.16 5.55
CA PHE A 111 -13.79 2.34 4.61
C PHE A 111 -13.16 3.21 3.52
N VAL A 112 -11.89 2.99 3.24
CA VAL A 112 -11.19 3.60 2.11
C VAL A 112 -10.99 2.53 1.04
N GLN A 113 -11.48 2.78 -0.16
CA GLN A 113 -11.35 1.88 -1.30
C GLN A 113 -10.70 2.63 -2.46
N GLN A 114 -9.83 1.95 -3.21
CA GLN A 114 -9.35 2.49 -4.48
C GLN A 114 -10.51 2.41 -5.48
N SER A 115 -10.91 3.54 -6.02
CA SER A 115 -12.01 3.64 -6.99
C SER A 115 -11.42 4.04 -8.31
N ASN A 116 -11.36 3.12 -9.27
CA ASN A 116 -10.89 3.44 -10.62
C ASN A 116 -11.99 3.13 -11.65
N PRO A 117 -12.96 4.04 -11.83
CA PRO A 117 -14.08 3.83 -12.75
C PRO A 117 -13.64 3.60 -14.19
N ARG A 118 -12.51 4.21 -14.60
CA ARG A 118 -11.96 4.07 -15.95
C ARG A 118 -11.33 2.69 -16.16
N LEU A 119 -10.62 2.18 -15.16
CA LEU A 119 -10.09 0.81 -15.18
C LEU A 119 -11.22 -0.21 -15.17
N GLU A 120 -12.30 0.03 -14.42
CA GLU A 120 -13.47 -0.88 -14.41
C GLU A 120 -14.21 -0.88 -15.76
N LEU A 121 -14.35 0.29 -16.40
CA LEU A 121 -14.87 0.38 -17.76
C LEU A 121 -13.94 -0.30 -18.77
N LEU A 122 -12.62 -0.12 -18.65
CA LEU A 122 -11.64 -0.84 -19.47
C LEU A 122 -11.77 -2.36 -19.27
N ARG A 123 -11.89 -2.82 -18.02
CA ARG A 123 -12.02 -4.24 -17.68
C ARG A 123 -13.30 -4.84 -18.24
N SER A 124 -14.44 -4.17 -18.10
CA SER A 124 -15.72 -4.64 -18.64
C SER A 124 -15.72 -4.70 -20.17
N THR A 125 -15.19 -3.67 -20.85
CA THR A 125 -15.03 -3.68 -22.32
C THR A 125 -14.07 -4.78 -22.77
N PHE A 126 -13.06 -5.08 -21.98
CA PHE A 126 -12.11 -6.16 -22.24
C PHE A 126 -12.72 -7.55 -22.06
N LEU A 127 -13.44 -7.78 -20.97
CA LEU A 127 -14.17 -9.03 -20.72
C LEU A 127 -15.21 -9.29 -21.80
N ALA A 128 -15.89 -8.25 -22.29
CA ALA A 128 -16.80 -8.36 -23.42
C ALA A 128 -16.09 -8.78 -24.72
N LYS A 129 -14.87 -8.29 -24.97
CA LYS A 129 -14.05 -8.72 -26.12
C LYS A 129 -13.61 -10.17 -25.98
N LEU A 130 -13.17 -10.60 -24.79
CA LEU A 130 -12.72 -11.97 -24.53
C LEU A 130 -13.85 -13.01 -24.51
N ALA A 131 -15.11 -12.58 -24.38
CA ALA A 131 -16.27 -13.46 -24.42
C ALA A 131 -16.60 -13.98 -25.85
N ASP A 132 -15.96 -13.43 -26.90
CA ASP A 132 -16.14 -13.92 -28.27
C ASP A 132 -15.47 -15.30 -28.46
N THR A 133 -16.27 -16.30 -28.82
CA THR A 133 -15.84 -17.68 -29.04
C THR A 133 -15.03 -17.89 -30.32
N LYS A 134 -14.94 -16.87 -31.20
CA LYS A 134 -14.19 -16.93 -32.47
C LYS A 134 -12.75 -16.41 -32.37
N LEU A 135 -12.28 -16.04 -31.18
CA LEU A 135 -10.94 -15.49 -30.96
C LEU A 135 -9.84 -16.54 -31.13
N THR A 136 -8.83 -16.23 -31.94
CA THR A 136 -7.60 -17.03 -32.05
C THR A 136 -6.69 -16.82 -30.83
N THR A 137 -5.71 -17.72 -30.62
CA THR A 137 -4.72 -17.59 -29.54
C THR A 137 -3.86 -16.33 -29.67
N VAL A 138 -3.52 -15.94 -30.92
CA VAL A 138 -2.75 -14.72 -31.22
C VAL A 138 -3.57 -13.47 -30.93
N ASP A 139 -4.86 -13.47 -31.27
CA ASP A 139 -5.74 -12.33 -30.98
C ASP A 139 -5.96 -12.15 -29.48
N ARG A 140 -6.07 -13.26 -28.73
CA ARG A 140 -6.17 -13.22 -27.27
C ARG A 140 -4.93 -12.59 -26.63
N GLN A 141 -3.72 -12.98 -27.06
CA GLN A 141 -2.48 -12.39 -26.57
C GLN A 141 -2.35 -10.90 -26.93
N ARG A 142 -2.73 -10.50 -28.14
CA ARG A 142 -2.73 -9.09 -28.56
C ARG A 142 -3.67 -8.25 -27.70
N ILE A 143 -4.86 -8.79 -27.44
CA ILE A 143 -5.88 -8.18 -26.59
C ILE A 143 -5.31 -8.05 -25.15
N GLU A 144 -4.75 -9.11 -24.57
CA GLU A 144 -4.10 -9.07 -23.24
C GLU A 144 -2.98 -8.02 -23.15
N GLN A 145 -2.08 -7.94 -24.13
CA GLN A 145 -1.04 -6.91 -24.18
C GLN A 145 -1.62 -5.49 -24.28
N GLU A 146 -2.69 -5.31 -25.06
CA GLU A 146 -3.38 -4.02 -25.16
C GLU A 146 -4.02 -3.62 -23.83
N PHE A 147 -4.56 -4.58 -23.07
CA PHE A 147 -5.07 -4.34 -21.72
C PHE A 147 -3.96 -3.99 -20.74
N GLU A 148 -2.82 -4.69 -20.77
CA GLU A 148 -1.67 -4.36 -19.93
C GLU A 148 -1.12 -2.96 -20.21
N ALA A 149 -1.01 -2.59 -21.49
CA ALA A 149 -0.54 -1.26 -21.87
C ALA A 149 -1.52 -0.15 -21.44
N ARG A 150 -2.82 -0.35 -21.66
CA ARG A 150 -3.86 0.64 -21.30
C ARG A 150 -4.12 0.70 -19.80
N SER A 151 -4.01 -0.41 -19.08
CA SER A 151 -4.18 -0.46 -17.61
C SER A 151 -3.04 0.28 -16.90
N LYS A 152 -1.79 0.15 -17.38
CA LYS A 152 -0.65 0.93 -16.87
C LYS A 152 -0.87 2.44 -16.98
N GLY A 153 -1.45 2.91 -18.09
CA GLY A 153 -1.77 4.34 -18.29
C GLY A 153 -3.05 4.82 -17.58
N LEU A 154 -3.83 3.91 -17.00
CA LEU A 154 -5.09 4.21 -16.31
C LEU A 154 -5.01 3.95 -14.80
N SER A 155 -3.85 3.58 -14.25
CA SER A 155 -3.64 3.31 -12.82
C SER A 155 -3.74 4.60 -12.00
N SER A 156 -4.89 5.27 -11.96
CA SER A 156 -5.07 6.52 -11.23
C SER A 156 -5.12 6.30 -9.71
N ALA A 157 -4.56 7.25 -8.97
CA ALA A 157 -4.67 7.35 -7.52
C ALA A 157 -6.04 7.91 -7.08
N ASP A 158 -7.11 7.38 -7.66
CA ASP A 158 -8.50 7.72 -7.35
C ASP A 158 -9.00 6.79 -6.21
N PHE A 159 -9.60 7.39 -5.18
CA PHE A 159 -10.07 6.71 -3.98
C PHE A 159 -11.47 7.18 -3.61
N GLN A 160 -12.14 6.35 -2.83
CA GLN A 160 -13.45 6.62 -2.28
C GLN A 160 -13.42 6.32 -0.78
N LEU A 161 -13.82 7.31 0.01
CA LEU A 161 -14.07 7.16 1.44
C LEU A 161 -15.57 6.94 1.63
N LEU A 162 -15.92 5.76 2.12
CA LEU A 162 -17.28 5.33 2.41
C LEU A 162 -17.51 5.34 3.91
N PHE A 163 -18.63 5.91 4.34
CA PHE A 163 -19.14 5.83 5.70
C PHE A 163 -20.49 5.13 5.73
N VAL A 164 -20.49 3.91 6.26
CA VAL A 164 -21.69 3.10 6.49
C VAL A 164 -22.25 3.48 7.86
N ARG A 165 -23.42 4.12 7.89
CA ARG A 165 -24.00 4.67 9.11
C ARG A 165 -24.85 3.61 9.82
N THR A 166 -24.29 3.01 10.86
CA THR A 166 -24.98 2.07 11.74
C THR A 166 -25.54 2.77 12.97
N GLU A 167 -26.58 2.18 13.58
CA GLU A 167 -27.14 2.62 14.87
C GLU A 167 -27.47 4.12 14.93
N ARG A 168 -27.01 4.82 15.99
CA ARG A 168 -27.29 6.24 16.25
C ARG A 168 -26.61 7.19 15.25
N PHE A 169 -25.60 6.74 14.48
CA PHE A 169 -25.05 7.52 13.38
C PHE A 169 -26.06 7.72 12.22
N ARG A 170 -27.18 6.98 12.19
CA ARG A 170 -28.28 7.19 11.22
C ARG A 170 -29.08 8.48 11.44
N GLU A 171 -29.00 9.05 12.64
CA GLU A 171 -29.66 10.30 13.02
C GLU A 171 -28.79 11.52 12.70
N MET A 172 -27.50 11.31 12.43
CA MET A 172 -26.55 12.38 12.11
C MET A 172 -27.02 13.23 10.91
N PRO A 173 -27.03 14.58 11.02
CA PRO A 173 -27.40 15.46 9.92
C PRO A 173 -26.50 15.26 8.70
N ALA A 174 -27.08 15.31 7.49
CA ALA A 174 -26.32 15.12 6.25
C ALA A 174 -25.15 16.10 6.12
N THR A 175 -25.36 17.36 6.47
CA THR A 175 -24.32 18.41 6.45
C THR A 175 -23.14 18.09 7.38
N LEU A 176 -23.42 17.55 8.57
CA LEU A 176 -22.37 17.16 9.50
C LEU A 176 -21.60 15.95 8.97
N VAL A 177 -22.26 14.97 8.35
CA VAL A 177 -21.59 13.80 7.75
C VAL A 177 -20.66 14.23 6.62
N GLN A 178 -21.14 15.08 5.72
CA GLN A 178 -20.34 15.61 4.60
C GLN A 178 -19.12 16.37 5.12
N LYS A 179 -19.30 17.21 6.15
CA LYS A 179 -18.21 17.91 6.82
C LYS A 179 -17.21 16.92 7.44
N THR A 180 -17.69 15.90 8.16
CA THR A 180 -16.81 14.88 8.78
C THR A 180 -15.96 14.17 7.74
N LEU A 181 -16.52 13.79 6.58
CA LEU A 181 -15.75 13.17 5.50
C LEU A 181 -14.66 14.11 4.94
N ALA A 182 -14.98 15.39 4.75
CA ALA A 182 -14.00 16.39 4.33
C ALA A 182 -12.91 16.63 5.38
N ASP A 183 -13.30 16.70 6.66
CA ASP A 183 -12.38 16.86 7.79
C ASP A 183 -11.41 15.67 7.91
N ILE A 184 -11.84 14.43 7.64
CA ILE A 184 -10.94 13.26 7.59
C ILE A 184 -9.83 13.47 6.56
N LEU A 185 -10.17 13.90 5.34
CA LEU A 185 -9.20 14.13 4.28
C LEU A 185 -8.25 15.30 4.63
N SER A 186 -8.78 16.37 5.21
CA SER A 186 -7.95 17.50 5.65
C SER A 186 -7.01 17.14 6.80
N THR A 187 -7.48 16.38 7.79
CA THR A 187 -6.66 15.94 8.93
C THR A 187 -5.61 14.93 8.47
N TYR A 188 -5.95 14.01 7.57
CA TYR A 188 -4.97 13.14 6.93
C TYR A 188 -3.84 13.94 6.26
N ALA A 189 -4.19 14.94 5.44
CA ALA A 189 -3.18 15.73 4.75
C ALA A 189 -2.22 16.43 5.73
N LYS A 190 -2.74 16.97 6.84
CA LYS A 190 -1.92 17.57 7.91
C LYS A 190 -1.06 16.53 8.64
N ASP A 191 -1.62 15.38 8.97
CA ASP A 191 -0.92 14.30 9.67
C ASP A 191 0.23 13.72 8.83
N ALA A 192 -0.02 13.51 7.53
CA ALA A 192 0.96 13.03 6.58
C ALA A 192 2.15 13.99 6.43
N ASP A 193 1.90 15.30 6.37
CA ASP A 193 2.94 16.31 6.32
C ASP A 193 3.69 16.44 7.66
N GLN A 194 2.96 16.69 8.76
CA GLN A 194 3.56 17.11 10.03
C GLN A 194 4.09 15.95 10.87
N LYS A 195 3.35 14.85 10.97
CA LYS A 195 3.72 13.72 11.84
C LYS A 195 4.50 12.66 11.10
N LYS A 196 4.07 12.31 9.88
CA LYS A 196 4.77 11.30 9.08
C LYS A 196 5.94 11.88 8.29
N GLY A 197 5.99 13.19 8.05
CA GLY A 197 7.04 13.80 7.23
C GLY A 197 7.00 13.30 5.77
N ALA A 198 5.83 12.93 5.26
CA ALA A 198 5.65 12.39 3.91
C ALA A 198 6.11 13.37 2.82
N LEU A 199 6.06 14.67 3.12
CA LEU A 199 6.48 15.76 2.26
C LEU A 199 7.91 16.25 2.56
N LYS A 200 8.67 15.47 3.33
CA LYS A 200 10.06 15.78 3.69
C LYS A 200 11.00 14.71 3.18
N TYR A 201 12.16 15.13 2.69
CA TYR A 201 13.19 14.21 2.24
C TYR A 201 13.72 13.35 3.39
N ARG A 202 14.07 12.10 3.08
CA ARG A 202 14.62 11.15 4.08
C ARG A 202 16.12 11.37 4.28
N VAL A 203 16.51 12.58 4.67
CA VAL A 203 17.89 12.95 4.95
C VAL A 203 18.03 13.35 6.41
N ALA A 204 19.03 12.79 7.09
CA ALA A 204 19.33 13.15 8.48
C ALA A 204 20.05 14.51 8.50
N ILE A 205 19.31 15.57 8.84
CA ILE A 205 19.88 16.92 8.97
C ILE A 205 20.18 17.20 10.45
N PRO A 206 21.44 17.54 10.79
CA PRO A 206 21.77 17.98 12.14
C PRO A 206 20.97 19.21 12.55
N THR A 207 20.53 19.23 13.81
CA THR A 207 19.89 20.40 14.41
C THR A 207 20.84 21.07 15.40
N ARG A 208 20.48 22.26 15.90
CA ARG A 208 21.25 22.96 16.94
C ARG A 208 21.54 22.08 18.16
N ASN A 209 20.67 21.12 18.47
CA ASN A 209 20.85 20.19 19.58
C ASN A 209 22.06 19.26 19.45
N MET A 210 22.65 19.15 18.25
CA MET A 210 23.90 18.40 18.06
C MET A 210 25.08 19.06 18.76
N VAL A 211 25.06 20.38 18.93
CA VAL A 211 26.18 21.15 19.47
C VAL A 211 25.70 21.94 20.69
N ARG A 212 25.97 21.39 21.88
CA ARG A 212 25.55 21.98 23.16
C ARG A 212 26.70 22.72 23.82
N LYS A 213 26.60 24.05 23.91
CA LYS A 213 27.66 24.94 24.41
C LYS A 213 28.04 24.62 25.85
N ASP A 214 27.04 24.43 26.70
CA ASP A 214 27.15 24.09 28.12
C ASP A 214 28.05 22.87 28.34
N LEU A 215 27.84 21.81 27.56
CA LEU A 215 28.66 20.61 27.68
C LEU A 215 30.09 20.83 27.20
N MET A 216 30.29 21.60 26.14
CA MET A 216 31.63 21.79 25.59
C MET A 216 32.49 22.70 26.47
N ASP A 217 31.91 23.73 27.09
CA ASP A 217 32.68 24.67 27.93
C ASP A 217 33.26 23.98 29.19
N GLU A 218 32.62 22.91 29.66
CA GLU A 218 33.08 22.07 30.78
C GLU A 218 34.24 21.13 30.39
N GLU A 219 34.30 20.71 29.13
CA GLU A 219 35.27 19.74 28.63
C GLU A 219 36.68 20.33 28.47
N ASP A 220 37.68 19.46 28.23
CA ASP A 220 39.03 19.90 27.90
C ASP A 220 39.05 20.72 26.59
N TYR A 221 40.04 21.61 26.43
CA TYR A 221 40.16 22.47 25.24
C TYR A 221 40.25 21.65 23.95
N ILE A 222 41.04 20.57 23.96
CA ILE A 222 41.15 19.70 22.77
C ILE A 222 39.85 18.93 22.52
N VAL A 223 39.17 18.50 23.57
CA VAL A 223 37.91 17.74 23.47
C VAL A 223 36.83 18.63 22.86
N SER A 224 36.71 19.87 23.33
CA SER A 224 35.79 20.88 22.80
C SER A 224 36.02 21.15 21.31
N LEU A 225 37.29 21.31 20.90
CA LEU A 225 37.66 21.53 19.50
C LEU A 225 37.40 20.29 18.63
N ASP A 226 37.65 19.09 19.16
CA ASP A 226 37.36 17.84 18.46
C ASP A 226 35.85 17.63 18.29
N MET A 227 35.04 17.96 19.30
CA MET A 227 33.59 17.93 19.18
C MET A 227 33.07 18.91 18.12
N LEU A 228 33.63 20.12 18.03
CA LEU A 228 33.31 21.07 16.93
C LEU A 228 33.71 20.51 15.56
N ARG A 229 34.91 19.92 15.46
CA ARG A 229 35.40 19.26 14.23
C ARG A 229 34.46 18.14 13.79
N ILE A 230 34.00 17.30 14.71
CA ILE A 230 33.04 16.23 14.44
C ILE A 230 31.69 16.82 14.00
N ALA A 231 31.21 17.87 14.66
CA ALA A 231 29.97 18.54 14.30
C ALA A 231 30.01 19.14 12.88
N VAL A 232 31.09 19.84 12.53
CA VAL A 232 31.30 20.38 11.17
C VAL A 232 31.26 19.26 10.13
N ARG A 233 31.96 18.15 10.37
CA ARG A 233 31.97 17.02 9.42
C ARG A 233 30.64 16.31 9.26
N ARG A 234 29.88 16.15 10.35
CA ARG A 234 28.51 15.64 10.27
C ARG A 234 27.63 16.55 9.42
N LEU A 235 27.79 17.87 9.55
CA LEU A 235 27.06 18.83 8.73
C LEU A 235 27.52 18.82 7.28
N GLN A 236 28.82 18.70 6.98
CA GLN A 236 29.32 18.50 5.61
C GLN A 236 28.69 17.25 4.97
N GLY A 237 28.63 16.13 5.70
CA GLY A 237 27.96 14.92 5.22
C GLY A 237 26.47 15.15 4.90
N ALA A 238 25.78 15.93 5.74
CA ALA A 238 24.37 16.31 5.49
C ALA A 238 24.23 17.23 4.27
N VAL A 239 25.12 18.20 4.09
CA VAL A 239 25.14 19.10 2.91
C VAL A 239 25.39 18.29 1.63
N THR A 240 26.35 17.37 1.61
CA THR A 240 26.58 16.47 0.48
C THR A 240 25.35 15.61 0.17
N ALA A 241 24.67 15.10 1.20
CA ALA A 241 23.43 14.35 1.02
C ALA A 241 22.31 15.23 0.43
N LEU A 242 22.20 16.49 0.85
CA LEU A 242 21.26 17.45 0.27
C LEU A 242 21.60 17.79 -1.19
N GLN A 243 22.88 17.99 -1.52
CA GLN A 243 23.34 18.28 -2.89
C GLN A 243 23.03 17.13 -3.87
N SER A 244 22.88 15.90 -3.37
CA SER A 244 22.49 14.74 -4.19
C SER A 244 20.99 14.73 -4.56
N LEU A 245 20.18 15.57 -3.93
CA LEU A 245 18.75 15.66 -4.19
C LEU A 245 18.45 16.43 -5.49
N PRO A 246 17.39 16.06 -6.23
CA PRO A 246 17.01 16.75 -7.46
C PRO A 246 16.69 18.22 -7.17
N GLY A 247 17.15 19.14 -8.01
CA GLY A 247 16.90 20.58 -7.85
C GLY A 247 17.73 21.27 -6.75
N ALA A 248 18.53 20.55 -5.96
CA ALA A 248 19.29 21.15 -4.84
C ALA A 248 20.24 22.29 -5.27
N ASN A 249 20.81 22.22 -6.47
CA ASN A 249 21.78 23.20 -6.97
C ASN A 249 21.16 24.56 -7.37
N VAL A 250 19.85 24.59 -7.66
CA VAL A 250 19.15 25.80 -8.09
C VAL A 250 18.48 26.53 -6.94
N VAL A 251 18.28 25.87 -5.80
CA VAL A 251 17.68 26.50 -4.63
C VAL A 251 18.64 27.54 -4.03
N ARG A 252 18.05 28.64 -3.59
CA ARG A 252 18.71 29.75 -2.91
C ARG A 252 17.87 30.11 -1.70
N VAL A 253 18.49 30.28 -0.54
CA VAL A 253 17.75 30.62 0.69
C VAL A 253 18.31 31.87 1.37
N GLY A 254 17.45 32.50 2.17
CA GLY A 254 17.78 33.70 2.94
C GLY A 254 17.90 34.96 2.09
N PRO A 255 18.09 36.12 2.74
CA PRO A 255 18.16 37.42 2.07
C PRO A 255 19.41 37.58 1.18
N THR A 256 20.47 36.81 1.44
CA THR A 256 21.73 36.83 0.69
C THR A 256 21.74 35.89 -0.51
N GLY A 257 20.70 35.06 -0.70
CA GLY A 257 20.68 34.06 -1.76
C GLY A 257 21.78 33.00 -1.60
N MET A 258 22.01 32.55 -0.37
CA MET A 258 23.03 31.54 -0.06
C MET A 258 22.75 30.24 -0.81
N THR A 259 23.80 29.53 -1.21
CA THR A 259 23.76 28.22 -1.89
C THR A 259 24.20 27.08 -0.97
N LEU A 260 23.85 25.81 -1.30
CA LEU A 260 24.43 24.65 -0.60
C LEU A 260 25.95 24.54 -0.83
N THR A 261 26.47 25.07 -1.93
CA THR A 261 27.92 25.15 -2.18
C THR A 261 28.57 26.17 -1.25
N ASP A 262 27.92 27.31 -1.00
CA ASP A 262 28.41 28.32 -0.05
C ASP A 262 28.43 27.75 1.37
N ALA A 263 27.38 26.99 1.73
CA ALA A 263 27.34 26.29 3.02
C ALA A 263 28.50 25.29 3.17
N GLN A 264 28.79 24.52 2.11
CA GLN A 264 29.92 23.61 2.09
C GLN A 264 31.26 24.37 2.25
N SER A 265 31.46 25.44 1.49
CA SER A 265 32.68 26.27 1.57
C SER A 265 32.85 26.91 2.94
N ASN A 266 31.79 27.42 3.56
CA ASN A 266 31.85 27.97 4.91
C ASN A 266 32.25 26.90 5.94
N LEU A 267 31.78 25.66 5.79
CA LEU A 267 32.17 24.56 6.67
C LEU A 267 33.63 24.13 6.47
N ASP A 268 34.10 24.12 5.22
CA ASP A 268 35.50 23.86 4.89
C ASP A 268 36.40 24.96 5.49
N ASP A 269 36.00 26.23 5.39
CA ASP A 269 36.71 27.38 5.95
C ASP A 269 36.74 27.35 7.49
N LEU A 270 35.62 27.02 8.13
CA LEU A 270 35.54 26.81 9.57
C LEU A 270 36.52 25.71 10.02
N LEU A 271 36.54 24.59 9.31
CA LEU A 271 37.44 23.48 9.63
C LEU A 271 38.91 23.89 9.45
N GLN A 272 39.27 24.42 8.27
CA GLN A 272 40.65 24.65 7.85
C GLN A 272 41.28 25.89 8.51
N PHE A 273 40.53 26.98 8.67
CA PHE A 273 41.07 28.28 9.09
C PHE A 273 40.70 28.67 10.52
N ARG A 274 39.69 28.03 11.14
CA ARG A 274 39.34 28.28 12.56
C ARG A 274 39.72 27.10 13.45
N ILE A 275 39.18 25.92 13.19
CA ILE A 275 39.29 24.78 14.11
C ILE A 275 40.67 24.12 14.03
N SER A 276 41.15 23.77 12.83
CA SER A 276 42.46 23.10 12.66
C SER A 276 43.65 23.89 13.23
N PRO A 277 43.75 25.22 13.05
CA PRO A 277 44.82 26.01 13.67
C PRO A 277 44.75 26.01 15.20
N MET A 278 43.55 26.05 15.78
CA MET A 278 43.38 25.97 17.25
C MET A 278 43.81 24.61 17.78
N ILE A 279 43.45 23.52 17.10
CA ILE A 279 43.93 22.16 17.42
C ILE A 279 45.46 22.09 17.31
N GLY A 280 46.03 22.65 16.24
CA GLY A 280 47.48 22.70 16.03
C GLY A 280 48.21 23.44 17.16
N PHE A 281 47.64 24.54 17.66
CA PHE A 281 48.19 25.29 18.78
C PHE A 281 48.11 24.51 20.10
N VAL A 282 46.98 23.86 20.37
CA VAL A 282 46.81 22.96 21.52
C VAL A 282 47.83 21.81 21.45
N ARG A 283 48.04 21.23 20.27
CA ARG A 283 49.01 20.16 20.03
C ARG A 283 50.45 20.63 20.28
N ALA A 284 50.80 21.84 19.85
CA ALA A 284 52.15 22.37 20.00
C ALA A 284 52.51 22.63 21.48
N ILE A 285 51.54 23.07 22.29
CA ILE A 285 51.78 23.48 23.68
C ILE A 285 51.45 22.37 24.68
N GLY A 286 50.51 21.48 24.32
CA GLY A 286 50.00 20.44 25.20
C GLY A 286 49.11 20.98 26.33
N VAL A 287 48.39 22.09 26.11
CA VAL A 287 47.49 22.67 27.12
C VAL A 287 46.30 21.74 27.35
N THR A 288 46.04 21.41 28.60
CA THR A 288 44.93 20.56 29.03
C THR A 288 44.43 21.02 30.40
N LYS A 289 43.11 20.94 30.60
CA LYS A 289 42.46 21.09 31.91
C LYS A 289 42.67 19.82 32.74
N ASN A 290 42.59 18.64 32.10
CA ASN A 290 42.85 17.34 32.74
C ASN A 290 43.44 16.34 31.72
N ALA A 291 44.76 16.10 31.83
CA ALA A 291 45.49 15.24 30.90
C ALA A 291 45.00 13.79 30.91
N ALA A 292 44.67 13.26 32.10
CA ALA A 292 44.25 11.87 32.25
C ALA A 292 42.90 11.62 31.57
N LEU A 293 41.91 12.49 31.80
CA LEU A 293 40.61 12.39 31.15
C LEU A 293 40.69 12.62 29.64
N THR A 294 41.51 13.57 29.20
CA THR A 294 41.76 13.83 27.78
C THR A 294 42.32 12.61 27.07
N ILE A 295 43.35 11.96 27.63
CA ILE A 295 43.93 10.74 27.06
C ILE A 295 42.90 9.62 27.00
N GLN A 296 42.06 9.46 28.03
CA GLN A 296 40.99 8.45 28.03
C GLN A 296 39.94 8.72 26.94
N TYR A 297 39.52 9.97 26.77
CA TYR A 297 38.62 10.37 25.67
C TYR A 297 39.23 10.00 24.30
N LEU A 298 40.49 10.40 24.05
CA LEU A 298 41.17 10.15 22.78
C LEU A 298 41.35 8.65 22.50
N ARG A 299 41.69 7.86 23.53
CA ARG A 299 41.79 6.39 23.42
C ARG A 299 40.44 5.75 23.13
N ASN A 300 39.36 6.25 23.73
CA ASN A 300 38.02 5.76 23.44
C ASN A 300 37.61 6.07 22.00
N GLN A 301 37.85 7.29 21.51
CA GLN A 301 37.61 7.63 20.10
C GLN A 301 38.42 6.75 19.15
N LEU A 302 39.71 6.55 19.44
CA LEU A 302 40.57 5.66 18.66
C LEU A 302 40.06 4.22 18.65
N PHE A 303 39.55 3.73 19.79
CA PHE A 303 38.94 2.40 19.88
C PHE A 303 37.69 2.30 18.99
N THR A 304 36.79 3.27 19.03
CA THR A 304 35.59 3.30 18.16
C THR A 304 35.98 3.33 16.68
N ILE A 305 36.94 4.16 16.29
CA ILE A 305 37.42 4.25 14.91
C ILE A 305 38.03 2.92 14.44
N ASN A 306 38.79 2.25 15.30
CA ASN A 306 39.34 0.93 14.95
C ASN A 306 38.24 -0.12 14.76
N LEU A 307 37.20 -0.10 15.59
CA LEU A 307 36.05 -0.99 15.46
C LEU A 307 35.29 -0.74 14.14
N ASP A 308 35.04 0.53 13.80
CA ASP A 308 34.36 0.91 12.55
C ASP A 308 35.21 0.58 11.31
N ARG A 309 36.53 0.81 11.39
CA ARG A 309 37.50 0.41 10.36
C ARG A 309 37.45 -1.09 10.11
N ASP A 310 37.46 -1.90 11.16
CA ASP A 310 37.45 -3.36 11.05
C ASP A 310 36.13 -3.87 10.49
N ALA A 311 35.01 -3.26 10.88
CA ALA A 311 33.71 -3.54 10.29
C ALA A 311 33.68 -3.19 8.78
N ALA A 312 34.17 -2.01 8.39
CA ALA A 312 34.23 -1.59 6.99
C ALA A 312 35.15 -2.50 6.16
N LYS A 313 36.30 -2.89 6.70
CA LYS A 313 37.20 -3.85 6.06
C LYS A 313 36.53 -5.21 5.85
N GLY A 314 35.78 -5.70 6.84
CA GLY A 314 34.98 -6.91 6.71
C GLY A 314 33.91 -6.78 5.62
N GLN A 315 33.24 -5.63 5.51
CA GLN A 315 32.24 -5.38 4.45
C GLN A 315 32.85 -5.40 3.04
N VAL A 316 34.02 -4.77 2.83
CA VAL A 316 34.75 -4.84 1.55
C VAL A 316 35.02 -6.30 1.18
N GLN A 317 35.56 -7.09 2.12
CA GLN A 317 35.83 -8.51 1.90
C GLN A 317 34.56 -9.30 1.56
N VAL A 318 33.42 -9.01 2.20
CA VAL A 318 32.14 -9.66 1.88
C VAL A 318 31.69 -9.31 0.45
N TYR A 319 31.80 -8.06 0.01
CA TYR A 319 31.43 -7.67 -1.36
C TYR A 319 32.35 -8.31 -2.40
N GLU A 320 33.66 -8.32 -2.15
CA GLU A 320 34.64 -8.95 -3.03
C GLU A 320 34.43 -10.48 -3.12
N ASN A 321 34.21 -11.14 -1.98
CA ASN A 321 33.92 -12.57 -1.93
C ASN A 321 32.60 -12.90 -2.62
N SER A 322 31.55 -12.10 -2.41
CA SER A 322 30.26 -12.28 -3.08
C SER A 322 30.39 -12.13 -4.60
N LEU A 323 31.15 -11.13 -5.07
CA LEU A 323 31.45 -10.94 -6.48
C LEU A 323 32.26 -12.11 -7.06
N ARG A 324 33.25 -12.62 -6.31
CA ARG A 324 34.06 -13.78 -6.70
C ARG A 324 33.21 -15.06 -6.76
N SER A 325 32.37 -15.33 -5.76
CA SER A 325 31.47 -16.48 -5.75
C SER A 325 30.46 -16.41 -6.90
N TYR A 326 29.91 -15.23 -7.18
CA TYR A 326 29.02 -15.00 -8.33
C TYR A 326 29.73 -15.27 -9.67
N LEU A 327 30.96 -14.78 -9.83
CA LEU A 327 31.81 -15.05 -10.99
C LEU A 327 32.10 -16.55 -11.19
N GLN A 328 32.42 -17.26 -10.10
CA GLN A 328 32.73 -18.69 -10.13
C GLN A 328 31.50 -19.55 -10.42
N GLN A 329 30.35 -19.22 -9.82
CA GLN A 329 29.10 -19.93 -10.08
C GLN A 329 28.66 -19.78 -11.55
N ARG A 330 28.94 -18.63 -12.16
CA ARG A 330 28.70 -18.42 -13.60
C ARG A 330 29.70 -19.17 -14.49
N ALA A 331 30.97 -19.26 -14.08
CA ALA A 331 31.98 -20.03 -14.81
C ALA A 331 31.69 -21.56 -14.79
N ASN A 332 30.95 -22.03 -13.80
CA ASN A 332 30.54 -23.44 -13.67
C ASN A 332 29.17 -23.77 -14.29
N LEU A 333 28.49 -22.82 -14.95
CA LEU A 333 27.38 -23.16 -15.83
C LEU A 333 27.95 -23.89 -17.06
N PRO A 334 27.56 -25.15 -17.34
CA PRO A 334 28.10 -25.87 -18.47
C PRO A 334 27.75 -25.11 -19.74
N ALA A 335 28.76 -24.62 -20.45
CA ALA A 335 28.61 -24.26 -21.85
C ALA A 335 28.05 -25.51 -22.55
N ALA A 336 26.83 -25.40 -23.08
CA ALA A 336 26.22 -26.46 -23.86
C ALA A 336 27.25 -26.94 -24.89
N SER A 337 27.53 -28.24 -24.80
CA SER A 337 28.54 -28.98 -25.55
C SER A 337 28.56 -28.60 -27.03
N ALA A 338 29.54 -27.79 -27.41
CA ALA A 338 29.94 -27.63 -28.79
C ALA A 338 30.69 -28.90 -29.22
N GLY A 339 29.96 -29.80 -29.88
CA GLY A 339 30.47 -30.72 -30.90
C GLY A 339 31.40 -31.83 -30.46
N SER A 340 30.83 -32.96 -30.03
CA SER A 340 31.46 -34.28 -30.25
C SER A 340 30.72 -35.02 -31.37
N GLU A 341 31.12 -34.83 -32.61
CA GLU A 341 30.80 -35.78 -33.69
C GLU A 341 32.07 -36.10 -34.46
N ALA A 342 32.65 -37.26 -34.14
CA ALA A 342 33.55 -37.98 -35.03
C ALA A 342 33.34 -39.48 -34.81
N ARG A 343 32.51 -40.09 -35.66
CA ARG A 343 32.85 -41.26 -36.51
C ARG A 343 31.60 -41.99 -37.03
N SER A 344 31.30 -41.68 -38.29
CA SER A 344 30.96 -42.59 -39.39
C SER A 344 30.42 -43.99 -39.09
N SER A 345 29.22 -44.29 -39.59
CA SER A 345 29.00 -45.35 -40.60
C SER A 345 27.57 -45.31 -41.16
N GLY A 346 27.42 -45.57 -42.47
CA GLY A 346 26.22 -46.21 -43.00
C GLY A 346 25.25 -45.40 -43.88
N SER A 347 25.64 -45.13 -45.13
CA SER A 347 24.88 -45.42 -46.36
C SER A 347 23.35 -45.16 -46.43
N GLY A 348 22.97 -44.16 -47.25
CA GLY A 348 22.07 -44.35 -48.40
C GLY A 348 20.58 -43.98 -48.23
N GLY A 349 20.10 -43.02 -49.03
CA GLY A 349 18.66 -42.84 -49.29
C GLY A 349 18.24 -41.42 -49.71
N MET A 350 18.05 -41.22 -51.01
CA MET A 350 17.52 -40.01 -51.66
C MET A 350 16.00 -39.89 -51.44
N GLY A 351 15.47 -38.69 -51.13
CA GLY A 351 14.06 -38.35 -51.41
C GLY A 351 13.37 -37.36 -50.45
N ASN A 352 12.82 -36.30 -51.04
CA ASN A 352 11.88 -35.29 -50.53
C ASN A 352 12.40 -34.09 -49.70
N VAL A 353 12.38 -32.92 -50.34
CA VAL A 353 12.09 -31.62 -49.71
C VAL A 353 10.56 -31.48 -49.72
N PRO A 354 9.87 -31.19 -48.60
CA PRO A 354 9.45 -29.79 -48.39
C PRO A 354 9.28 -29.32 -46.92
N ALA A 355 9.30 -27.98 -46.80
CA ALA A 355 8.93 -27.13 -45.67
C ALA A 355 10.00 -26.86 -44.57
N LEU A 356 10.99 -26.02 -44.90
CA LEU A 356 11.65 -25.20 -43.88
C LEU A 356 10.67 -24.09 -43.42
N ILE A 357 9.91 -24.39 -42.37
CA ILE A 357 9.58 -23.37 -41.38
C ILE A 357 10.93 -23.00 -40.73
N PRO A 358 11.31 -21.71 -40.58
CA PRO A 358 12.45 -21.38 -39.73
C PRO A 358 12.12 -21.89 -38.33
N GLN A 359 12.75 -22.98 -37.91
CA GLN A 359 12.69 -23.45 -36.53
C GLN A 359 13.35 -22.36 -35.67
N LEU A 360 12.54 -21.42 -35.18
CA LEU A 360 12.81 -20.66 -33.96
C LEU A 360 12.78 -21.66 -32.80
N GLY A 361 13.80 -22.52 -32.72
CA GLY A 361 13.98 -23.52 -31.66
C GLY A 361 15.05 -23.03 -30.69
N ASP A 362 14.66 -22.93 -29.41
CA ASP A 362 15.41 -22.77 -28.15
C ASP A 362 16.55 -21.73 -28.09
N SER A 363 17.44 -21.66 -29.07
CA SER A 363 18.58 -20.73 -29.14
C SER A 363 18.21 -19.24 -29.16
N PHE A 364 17.04 -18.86 -29.69
CA PHE A 364 16.57 -17.47 -29.67
C PHE A 364 15.99 -17.08 -28.30
N PHE A 365 15.25 -17.99 -27.66
CA PHE A 365 14.74 -17.80 -26.30
C PHE A 365 15.88 -17.79 -25.30
N ASP A 366 16.87 -18.67 -25.45
CA ASP A 366 18.10 -18.64 -24.66
C ASP A 366 18.85 -17.33 -24.84
N ARG A 367 18.95 -16.79 -26.06
CA ARG A 367 19.62 -15.51 -26.31
C ARG A 367 18.82 -14.30 -25.82
N LEU A 368 17.49 -14.37 -25.82
CA LEU A 368 16.60 -13.33 -25.27
C LEU A 368 16.64 -13.32 -23.73
N ILE A 369 16.67 -14.51 -23.12
CA ILE A 369 16.88 -14.71 -21.67
C ILE A 369 18.32 -14.30 -21.30
N GLU A 370 19.32 -14.65 -22.11
CA GLU A 370 20.71 -14.26 -21.92
C GLU A 370 20.90 -12.74 -22.08
N LEU A 371 20.18 -12.08 -23.00
CA LEU A 371 20.23 -10.62 -23.17
C LEU A 371 19.54 -9.89 -22.00
N GLY A 372 18.39 -10.41 -21.53
CA GLY A 372 17.70 -9.90 -20.34
C GLY A 372 18.55 -10.06 -19.07
N THR A 373 19.19 -11.21 -18.89
CA THR A 373 20.07 -11.50 -17.74
C THR A 373 21.45 -10.83 -17.82
N LYS A 374 21.96 -10.50 -19.02
CA LYS A 374 23.21 -9.72 -19.19
C LYS A 374 23.08 -8.29 -18.67
N GLY A 375 21.91 -7.66 -18.83
CA GLY A 375 21.62 -6.34 -18.27
C GLY A 375 21.67 -6.37 -16.74
N ASP A 376 20.99 -7.36 -16.15
CA ASP A 376 20.94 -7.55 -14.68
C ASP A 376 22.30 -7.97 -14.10
N ASP A 377 23.10 -8.80 -14.79
CA ASP A 377 24.46 -9.20 -14.37
C ASP A 377 25.42 -8.01 -14.38
N THR A 378 25.37 -7.16 -15.41
CA THR A 378 26.20 -5.95 -15.48
C THR A 378 25.82 -4.98 -14.37
N ALA A 379 24.52 -4.79 -14.13
CA ALA A 379 24.00 -3.95 -13.05
C ALA A 379 24.40 -4.48 -11.67
N TYR A 380 24.34 -5.80 -11.45
CA TYR A 380 24.76 -6.43 -10.20
C TYR A 380 26.25 -6.23 -9.93
N ARG A 381 27.11 -6.46 -10.94
CA ARG A 381 28.56 -6.22 -10.83
C ARG A 381 28.87 -4.77 -10.54
N GLN A 382 28.27 -3.85 -11.29
CA GLN A 382 28.47 -2.43 -11.08
C GLN A 382 28.03 -2.03 -9.67
N THR A 383 26.91 -2.57 -9.18
CA THR A 383 26.42 -2.31 -7.82
C THR A 383 27.41 -2.83 -6.76
N MET A 384 27.95 -4.04 -6.91
CA MET A 384 28.90 -4.60 -5.94
C MET A 384 30.24 -3.88 -5.96
N VAL A 385 30.74 -3.53 -7.14
CA VAL A 385 31.96 -2.72 -7.30
C VAL A 385 31.74 -1.34 -6.69
N ASN A 386 30.65 -0.65 -7.03
CA ASN A 386 30.33 0.65 -6.46
C ASN A 386 30.25 0.59 -4.94
N LYS A 387 29.55 -0.39 -4.36
CA LYS A 387 29.48 -0.59 -2.90
C LYS A 387 30.84 -0.86 -2.28
N SER A 388 31.67 -1.70 -2.91
CA SER A 388 33.03 -1.98 -2.44
C SER A 388 33.90 -0.73 -2.46
N THR A 389 33.87 0.04 -3.55
CA THR A 389 34.58 1.32 -3.67
C THR A 389 34.10 2.33 -2.62
N ASP A 390 32.79 2.42 -2.39
CA ASP A 390 32.19 3.36 -1.45
C ASP A 390 32.58 3.06 0.01
N VAL A 391 32.64 1.78 0.38
CA VAL A 391 33.19 1.36 1.68
C VAL A 391 34.71 1.51 1.72
N GLY A 392 35.40 1.27 0.60
CA GLY A 392 36.85 1.48 0.47
C GLY A 392 37.27 2.92 0.68
N MET A 393 36.51 3.90 0.17
CA MET A 393 36.73 5.33 0.43
C MET A 393 36.57 5.65 1.92
N ARG A 394 35.54 5.11 2.58
CA ARG A 394 35.36 5.25 4.03
C ARG A 394 36.52 4.66 4.85
N LEU A 395 37.14 3.59 4.36
CA LEU A 395 38.32 3.01 5.02
C LEU A 395 39.52 3.97 5.02
N VAL A 396 39.71 4.73 3.93
CA VAL A 396 40.74 5.77 3.84
C VAL A 396 40.47 6.88 4.86
N ASP A 397 39.21 7.29 5.01
CA ASP A 397 38.82 8.27 6.02
C ASP A 397 39.08 7.76 7.44
N PHE A 398 38.75 6.50 7.75
CA PHE A 398 39.05 5.90 9.05
C PHE A 398 40.55 5.82 9.34
N GLU A 399 41.39 5.50 8.35
CA GLU A 399 42.85 5.47 8.56
C GLU A 399 43.42 6.87 8.81
N LYS A 400 42.90 7.90 8.13
CA LYS A 400 43.24 9.29 8.40
C LYS A 400 42.85 9.70 9.82
N GLU A 401 41.65 9.34 10.27
CA GLU A 401 41.19 9.61 11.63
C GLU A 401 42.03 8.88 12.68
N ARG A 402 42.34 7.61 12.44
CA ARG A 402 43.20 6.81 13.30
C ARG A 402 44.56 7.47 13.49
N SER A 403 45.21 7.86 12.39
CA SER A 403 46.49 8.56 12.44
C SER A 403 46.39 9.89 13.22
N TYR A 404 45.29 10.63 13.05
CA TYR A 404 45.02 11.85 13.80
C TYR A 404 44.92 11.61 15.33
N TYR A 405 44.16 10.60 15.77
CA TYR A 405 44.02 10.33 17.21
C TYR A 405 45.27 9.69 17.83
N GLU A 406 45.98 8.81 17.10
CA GLU A 406 47.28 8.26 17.54
C GLU A 406 48.29 9.39 17.80
N ASP A 407 48.34 10.36 16.88
CA ASP A 407 49.21 11.52 17.00
C ASP A 407 48.84 12.42 18.19
N LEU A 408 47.55 12.71 18.40
CA LEU A 408 47.10 13.46 19.58
C LEU A 408 47.46 12.75 20.89
N ILE A 409 47.25 11.43 20.98
CA ILE A 409 47.61 10.65 22.18
C ILE A 409 49.12 10.79 22.46
N SER A 410 49.97 10.65 21.44
CA SER A 410 51.42 10.77 21.59
C SER A 410 51.86 12.13 22.14
N VAL A 411 51.15 13.19 21.73
CA VAL A 411 51.41 14.56 22.15
C VAL A 411 51.04 14.74 23.62
N PHE A 412 49.87 14.28 24.04
CA PHE A 412 49.39 14.46 25.43
C PHE A 412 50.10 13.54 26.43
N GLU A 413 50.59 12.37 26.01
CA GLU A 413 51.47 11.54 26.84
C GLU A 413 52.83 12.22 27.11
N GLY A 414 53.30 13.06 26.19
CA GLY A 414 54.53 13.85 26.32
C GLY A 414 54.35 15.29 26.84
N ALA A 415 53.11 15.80 26.89
CA ALA A 415 52.78 17.21 27.12
C ALA A 415 53.13 17.74 28.52
N SER A 416 53.07 16.89 29.55
CA SER A 416 53.33 17.27 30.95
C SER A 416 54.73 17.83 31.23
N LYS A 417 55.63 17.85 30.24
CA LYS A 417 57.02 18.33 30.37
C LYS A 417 57.32 19.65 29.62
N ARG A 418 56.37 20.25 28.89
CA ARG A 418 56.67 21.30 27.88
C ARG A 418 55.97 22.66 28.02
N SER A 419 55.10 22.90 29.01
CA SER A 419 54.31 24.14 29.02
C SER A 419 55.09 25.36 29.56
N ASN A 420 55.26 26.37 28.71
CA ASN A 420 55.64 27.73 29.12
C ASN A 420 54.37 28.51 29.52
N PRO A 421 54.27 29.03 30.76
CA PRO A 421 53.08 29.75 31.24
C PRO A 421 52.67 30.95 30.39
N ALA A 422 53.63 31.68 29.79
CA ALA A 422 53.34 32.83 28.95
C ALA A 422 52.65 32.43 27.64
N VAL A 423 53.12 31.34 27.01
CA VAL A 423 52.57 30.80 25.76
C VAL A 423 51.19 30.17 26.03
N GLN A 424 51.02 29.54 27.19
CA GLN A 424 49.71 29.02 27.62
C GLN A 424 48.70 30.14 27.81
N LYS A 425 49.07 31.26 28.44
CA LYS A 425 48.16 32.40 28.60
C LYS A 425 47.74 32.98 27.24
N GLN A 426 48.69 33.17 26.33
CA GLN A 426 48.41 33.64 24.98
C GLN A 426 47.42 32.71 24.24
N PHE A 427 47.57 31.39 24.40
CA PHE A 427 46.60 30.44 23.85
C PHE A 427 45.20 30.66 24.43
N LEU A 428 45.08 30.75 25.76
CA LEU A 428 43.78 30.89 26.42
C LEU A 428 43.06 32.16 25.97
N ASP A 429 43.78 33.27 25.83
CA ASP A 429 43.20 34.53 25.33
C ASP A 429 42.65 34.34 23.90
N VAL A 430 43.42 33.72 23.00
CA VAL A 430 42.98 33.41 21.63
C VAL A 430 41.81 32.42 21.62
N PHE A 431 41.83 31.42 22.49
CA PHE A 431 40.78 30.41 22.59
C PHE A 431 39.46 31.04 23.04
N HIS A 432 39.48 31.80 24.13
CA HIS A 432 38.28 32.47 24.65
C HIS A 432 37.70 33.51 23.68
N GLU A 433 38.53 34.09 22.80
CA GLU A 433 38.05 35.01 21.78
C GLU A 433 37.48 34.29 20.54
N ARG A 434 38.17 33.27 20.03
CA ARG A 434 37.85 32.63 18.73
C ARG A 434 36.85 31.49 18.85
N TYR A 435 36.89 30.73 19.94
CA TYR A 435 36.02 29.56 20.12
C TYR A 435 34.53 29.94 20.08
N PRO A 436 34.05 30.96 20.83
CA PRO A 436 32.63 31.32 20.80
C PRO A 436 32.17 31.82 19.43
N LYS A 437 33.02 32.57 18.71
CA LYS A 437 32.71 33.04 17.35
C LYS A 437 32.56 31.87 16.37
N THR A 438 33.48 30.90 16.45
CA THR A 438 33.45 29.68 15.61
C THR A 438 32.20 28.84 15.91
N PHE A 439 31.81 28.75 17.18
CA PHE A 439 30.60 28.06 17.61
C PHE A 439 29.32 28.72 17.05
N GLU A 440 29.19 30.04 17.17
CA GLU A 440 28.03 30.78 16.63
C GLU A 440 27.94 30.68 15.10
N GLU A 441 29.08 30.74 14.41
CA GLU A 441 29.14 30.60 12.94
C GLU A 441 28.70 29.19 12.49
N LEU A 442 29.06 28.15 13.25
CA LEU A 442 28.55 26.80 13.03
C LEU A 442 27.03 26.72 13.24
N LEU A 443 26.50 27.31 14.33
CA LEU A 443 25.05 27.33 14.58
C LEU A 443 24.28 28.03 13.46
N ALA A 444 24.76 29.19 13.02
CA ALA A 444 24.17 29.91 11.89
C ALA A 444 24.18 29.07 10.61
N THR A 445 25.26 28.33 10.36
CA THR A 445 25.36 27.41 9.22
C THR A 445 24.38 26.24 9.34
N ILE A 446 24.20 25.68 10.54
CA ILE A 446 23.18 24.65 10.81
C ILE A 446 21.79 25.16 10.48
N ASP A 447 21.44 26.39 10.88
CA ASP A 447 20.12 26.96 10.59
C ASP A 447 19.91 27.17 9.09
N ASN A 448 20.93 27.67 8.39
CA ASN A 448 20.87 27.86 6.94
C ASN A 448 20.67 26.54 6.21
N VAL A 449 21.35 25.47 6.63
CA VAL A 449 21.18 24.12 6.07
C VAL A 449 19.78 23.57 6.34
N ASN A 450 19.22 23.79 7.53
CA ASN A 450 17.84 23.38 7.85
C ASN A 450 16.81 24.15 7.01
N LEU A 451 16.99 25.47 6.87
CA LEU A 451 16.15 26.29 6.00
C LEU A 451 16.20 25.82 4.54
N PHE A 452 17.39 25.43 4.07
CA PHE A 452 17.59 24.82 2.76
C PHE A 452 16.80 23.53 2.59
N TYR A 453 16.92 22.62 3.56
CA TYR A 453 16.20 21.36 3.57
C TYR A 453 14.69 21.55 3.54
N ASP A 454 14.15 22.45 4.35
CA ASP A 454 12.71 22.74 4.39
C ASP A 454 12.24 23.36 3.07
N THR A 455 12.99 24.31 2.51
CA THR A 455 12.66 24.95 1.22
C THR A 455 12.69 23.94 0.08
N LEU A 456 13.72 23.10 0.02
CA LEU A 456 13.87 22.07 -1.02
C LEU A 456 12.77 21.02 -0.92
N SER A 457 12.45 20.57 0.31
CA SER A 457 11.34 19.65 0.56
C SER A 457 10.01 20.24 0.11
N GLN A 458 9.75 21.51 0.44
CA GLN A 458 8.53 22.19 0.03
C GLN A 458 8.43 22.34 -1.49
N GLN A 459 9.49 22.78 -2.17
CA GLN A 459 9.45 23.01 -3.62
C GLN A 459 9.29 21.71 -4.41
N ASN A 460 9.97 20.64 -4.00
CA ASN A 460 9.97 19.40 -4.77
C ASN A 460 8.86 18.44 -4.37
N LEU A 461 8.53 18.36 -3.09
CA LEU A 461 7.56 17.39 -2.57
C LEU A 461 6.19 18.04 -2.27
N ASN A 462 6.11 19.37 -2.17
CA ASN A 462 4.88 20.10 -1.82
C ASN A 462 4.62 21.33 -2.73
N PRO A 463 4.65 21.21 -4.08
CA PRO A 463 4.72 22.38 -4.93
C PRO A 463 3.49 23.31 -4.84
N THR A 464 2.25 22.82 -4.75
CA THR A 464 1.05 23.65 -4.47
C THR A 464 -0.28 22.88 -4.34
N SER A 465 -0.28 21.54 -4.42
CA SER A 465 -1.49 20.73 -4.29
C SER A 465 -1.63 20.18 -2.88
N LEU A 466 -2.80 20.38 -2.26
CA LEU A 466 -3.24 19.53 -1.15
C LEU A 466 -2.97 18.06 -1.53
N LEU A 467 -2.39 17.27 -0.62
CA LEU A 467 -2.14 15.83 -0.82
C LEU A 467 -3.36 15.08 -1.39
N VAL A 468 -4.55 15.65 -1.18
CA VAL A 468 -5.85 15.15 -1.60
C VAL A 468 -6.63 16.26 -2.32
N GLU A 469 -7.25 15.92 -3.45
CA GLU A 469 -8.29 16.73 -4.12
C GLU A 469 -9.62 15.98 -4.12
N ILE A 470 -10.70 16.64 -3.72
CA ILE A 470 -12.04 16.07 -3.76
C ILE A 470 -12.56 16.13 -5.20
N THR A 471 -12.76 14.98 -5.82
CA THR A 471 -13.19 14.87 -7.23
C THR A 471 -14.71 14.90 -7.36
N VAL A 472 -15.44 14.40 -6.35
CA VAL A 472 -16.91 14.45 -6.27
C VAL A 472 -17.29 14.91 -4.87
N PRO A 473 -18.13 15.95 -4.71
CA PRO A 473 -18.54 16.43 -3.40
C PRO A 473 -19.22 15.33 -2.59
N PRO A 474 -19.11 15.35 -1.25
CA PRO A 474 -19.69 14.32 -0.41
C PRO A 474 -21.21 14.15 -0.64
N SER A 475 -21.65 12.94 -0.99
CA SER A 475 -23.07 12.63 -1.22
C SER A 475 -23.58 11.63 -0.18
N VAL A 476 -24.86 11.72 0.15
CA VAL A 476 -25.54 10.78 1.06
C VAL A 476 -26.56 10.00 0.26
N ASN A 477 -26.35 8.70 0.16
CA ASN A 477 -27.25 7.78 -0.52
C ASN A 477 -28.01 6.95 0.53
N THR A 478 -29.26 6.63 0.23
CA THR A 478 -30.05 5.69 1.04
C THR A 478 -30.31 4.48 0.16
N GLU A 479 -29.62 3.38 0.43
CA GLU A 479 -29.82 2.13 -0.30
C GLU A 479 -30.67 1.18 0.53
N SER A 480 -31.74 0.66 -0.09
CA SER A 480 -32.49 -0.46 0.45
C SER A 480 -31.67 -1.74 0.23
N SER A 481 -31.27 -2.40 1.31
CA SER A 481 -30.41 -3.60 1.27
C SER A 481 -31.07 -4.83 0.62
N LEU A 482 -32.36 -4.76 0.30
CA LEU A 482 -33.09 -5.79 -0.43
C LEU A 482 -33.08 -5.48 -1.92
N ALA A 483 -32.17 -6.15 -2.65
CA ALA A 483 -32.25 -6.19 -4.11
C ALA A 483 -33.63 -6.73 -4.52
N GLY A 484 -34.41 -5.95 -5.29
CA GLY A 484 -35.77 -6.32 -5.69
C GLY A 484 -35.86 -7.70 -6.36
N SER A 485 -34.75 -8.18 -6.95
CA SER A 485 -34.61 -9.52 -7.51
C SER A 485 -34.75 -10.64 -6.46
N ARG A 486 -34.22 -10.46 -5.24
CA ARG A 486 -34.35 -11.47 -4.15
C ARG A 486 -35.78 -11.52 -3.60
N LEU A 487 -36.45 -10.37 -3.50
CA LEU A 487 -37.87 -10.32 -3.12
C LEU A 487 -38.75 -11.01 -4.16
N LEU A 488 -38.43 -10.86 -5.45
CA LEU A 488 -39.14 -11.55 -6.53
C LEU A 488 -39.00 -13.07 -6.42
N VAL A 489 -37.79 -13.59 -6.16
CA VAL A 489 -37.58 -15.03 -5.96
C VAL A 489 -38.36 -15.55 -4.75
N VAL A 490 -38.33 -14.84 -3.62
CA VAL A 490 -39.11 -15.21 -2.43
C VAL A 490 -40.61 -15.19 -2.71
N ALA A 491 -41.09 -14.19 -3.47
CA ALA A 491 -42.48 -14.11 -3.90
C ALA A 491 -42.88 -15.33 -4.74
N VAL A 492 -42.07 -15.68 -5.75
CA VAL A 492 -42.33 -16.81 -6.64
C VAL A 492 -42.37 -18.13 -5.86
N VAL A 493 -41.43 -18.35 -4.95
CA VAL A 493 -41.40 -19.56 -4.10
C VAL A 493 -42.63 -19.63 -3.19
N TYR A 494 -43.02 -18.51 -2.57
CA TYR A 494 -44.22 -18.44 -1.73
C TYR A 494 -45.49 -18.78 -2.51
N PHE A 495 -45.66 -18.18 -3.70
CA PHE A 495 -46.83 -18.46 -4.55
C PHE A 495 -46.86 -19.89 -5.10
N LEU A 496 -45.69 -20.49 -5.40
CA LEU A 496 -45.60 -21.90 -5.77
C LEU A 496 -46.00 -22.82 -4.61
N PHE A 497 -45.56 -22.53 -3.38
CA PHE A 497 -45.92 -23.30 -2.19
C PHE A 497 -47.42 -23.22 -1.87
N VAL A 498 -47.98 -22.01 -1.89
CA VAL A 498 -49.41 -21.80 -1.66
C VAL A 498 -50.23 -22.47 -2.76
N GLY A 499 -49.87 -22.25 -4.03
CA GLY A 499 -50.56 -22.85 -5.17
C GLY A 499 -50.53 -24.38 -5.13
N GLY A 500 -49.35 -24.97 -4.93
CA GLY A 500 -49.18 -26.42 -4.81
C GLY A 500 -49.94 -27.00 -3.62
N GLY A 501 -49.84 -26.38 -2.44
CA GLY A 501 -50.54 -26.82 -1.24
C GLY A 501 -52.07 -26.75 -1.37
N THR A 502 -52.59 -25.72 -2.05
CA THR A 502 -54.04 -25.57 -2.28
C THR A 502 -54.56 -26.65 -3.23
N ILE A 503 -53.81 -26.97 -4.29
CA ILE A 503 -54.17 -28.03 -5.24
C ILE A 503 -54.15 -29.41 -4.56
N ILE A 504 -53.09 -29.72 -3.80
CA ILE A 504 -52.99 -30.97 -3.04
C ILE A 504 -54.14 -31.09 -2.02
N GLY A 505 -54.44 -30.02 -1.29
CA GLY A 505 -55.54 -30.00 -0.32
C GLY A 505 -56.91 -30.26 -0.95
N ILE A 506 -57.16 -29.76 -2.16
CA ILE A 506 -58.40 -30.03 -2.91
C ILE A 506 -58.47 -31.51 -3.30
N PHE A 507 -57.38 -32.11 -3.78
CA PHE A 507 -57.35 -33.54 -4.14
C PHE A 507 -57.56 -34.45 -2.93
N VAL A 508 -56.95 -34.12 -1.79
CA VAL A 508 -57.15 -34.89 -0.54
C VAL A 508 -58.60 -34.75 -0.07
N PHE A 509 -59.18 -33.55 -0.11
CA PHE A 509 -60.56 -33.32 0.29
C PHE A 509 -61.57 -34.01 -0.64
N ALA A 510 -61.31 -34.01 -1.95
CA ALA A 510 -62.12 -34.74 -2.93
C ALA A 510 -62.11 -36.24 -2.66
N ARG A 511 -60.93 -36.83 -2.44
CA ARG A 511 -60.77 -38.25 -2.11
C ARG A 511 -61.49 -38.64 -0.82
N PHE A 512 -61.36 -37.83 0.23
CA PHE A 512 -62.02 -38.09 1.52
C PHE A 512 -63.56 -38.03 1.40
N ARG A 513 -64.07 -37.16 0.52
CA ARG A 513 -65.51 -37.03 0.24
C ARG A 513 -66.07 -38.23 -0.54
N GLU A 514 -65.28 -38.86 -1.40
CA GLU A 514 -65.64 -40.10 -2.09
C GLU A 514 -65.72 -41.28 -1.13
N GLU A 515 -64.74 -41.43 -0.23
CA GLU A 515 -64.76 -42.47 0.82
C GLU A 515 -65.98 -42.32 1.74
N SER A 516 -66.29 -41.09 2.16
CA SER A 516 -67.48 -40.78 2.98
C SER A 516 -68.80 -41.10 2.26
N ARG A 517 -68.86 -40.95 0.93
CA ARG A 517 -70.04 -41.31 0.14
C ARG A 517 -70.20 -42.81 -0.04
N SER A 518 -69.09 -43.55 -0.14
CA SER A 518 -69.13 -45.02 -0.19
C SER A 518 -69.57 -45.65 1.14
N GLU A 519 -69.19 -45.07 2.29
CA GLU A 519 -69.66 -45.53 3.60
C GLU A 519 -71.16 -45.27 3.83
N ILE A 520 -71.68 -44.10 3.38
CA ILE A 520 -73.10 -43.77 3.49
C ILE A 520 -73.97 -44.62 2.54
N ALA A 521 -73.45 -44.97 1.35
CA ALA A 521 -74.15 -45.87 0.41
C ALA A 521 -74.22 -47.33 0.91
N ALA A 522 -73.30 -47.76 1.77
CA ALA A 522 -73.26 -49.10 2.35
C ALA A 522 -74.22 -49.29 3.54
N HIS A 523 -74.96 -48.26 3.99
CA HIS A 523 -75.81 -48.30 5.19
C HIS A 523 -77.29 -47.92 4.95
N ALA A 524 -77.80 -47.96 3.71
CA ALA A 524 -79.23 -47.75 3.43
C ALA A 524 -80.04 -49.08 3.57
N PRO A 525 -81.05 -49.18 4.47
CA PRO A 525 -81.88 -50.38 4.61
C PRO A 525 -82.99 -50.45 3.54
N GLY A 526 -83.20 -51.65 2.99
CA GLY A 526 -84.06 -51.94 1.85
C GLY A 526 -85.57 -51.74 2.08
N THR A 527 -86.27 -51.38 0.99
CA THR A 527 -87.74 -51.29 0.92
C THR A 527 -88.28 -52.16 -0.22
N THR A 528 -88.88 -53.28 0.20
CA THR A 528 -90.13 -53.92 -0.27
C THR A 528 -90.61 -53.73 -1.73
N HIS A 529 -90.73 -54.86 -2.44
CA HIS A 529 -91.54 -55.08 -3.66
C HIS A 529 -93.04 -54.80 -3.45
N PRO A 530 -93.78 -54.30 -4.47
CA PRO A 530 -95.25 -54.32 -4.50
C PRO A 530 -95.84 -55.43 -5.39
N HIS A 531 -96.99 -55.95 -4.96
CA HIS A 531 -97.87 -56.92 -5.63
C HIS A 531 -98.97 -56.17 -6.43
N PRO A 532 -99.46 -56.67 -7.59
CA PRO A 532 -100.45 -55.98 -8.44
C PRO A 532 -101.91 -56.40 -8.19
N GLU A 533 -102.87 -55.52 -8.52
CA GLU A 533 -104.26 -55.75 -8.99
C GLU A 533 -104.93 -54.35 -9.18
N GLN A 534 -105.34 -53.90 -10.37
CA GLN A 534 -106.48 -54.23 -11.26
C GLN A 534 -107.79 -53.45 -11.02
N HIS A 535 -108.49 -53.23 -12.15
CA HIS A 535 -109.84 -52.68 -12.45
C HIS A 535 -109.94 -51.19 -12.84
N GLU A 536 -110.74 -50.73 -13.81
CA GLU A 536 -111.52 -51.28 -14.95
C GLU A 536 -112.23 -50.07 -15.63
N THR A 537 -112.83 -50.27 -16.83
CA THR A 537 -113.76 -49.45 -17.67
C THR A 537 -113.13 -49.07 -19.03
N VAL A 538 -113.66 -49.42 -20.19
CA VAL A 538 -114.98 -49.92 -20.68
C VAL A 538 -114.80 -51.11 -21.61
#